data_AF-A0A8J8F7B2-F1
#
_entry.id   AF-A0A8J8F7B2-F1
#
_cell.length_a   1.000
_cell.length_b   1.000
_cell.length_c   1.000
_cell.angle_alpha   90.00
_cell.angle_beta   90.00
_cell.angle_gamma   90.00
#
_symmetry.space_group_name_H-M   'P 1'
#
loop_
_entity.id
_entity.type
_entity.pdbx_description
1 polymer ?
#
loop_
_entity_poly.entity_id
_entity_poly.type
_entity_poly.pdbx_seq_one_letter_code
_entity_poly.pdbx_strand_id
1 'polypeptide(L)'
;MLQAFDLKAKVNNSSLASRSQEIPCKIPPSYKISPETLEKVRVVMNEDVSDTIVLFKALSDPIRVRILKALRIKDLCVCVLVELLDCEYSKLSYHLKLLKEAGLIECKKEGCFLIYHLTESGEQMLGYVGKI
;
A
#
# COMPACT_ATOMS: atom_id res chain seq x y z
N MET A 1 -4.09 47.19 -33.50
CA MET A 1 -5.49 46.78 -33.64
C MET A 1 -5.98 46.41 -32.24
N LEU A 2 -6.71 47.33 -31.60
CA LEU A 2 -7.51 47.14 -30.37
C LEU A 2 -8.59 46.04 -30.64
N GLN A 3 -9.22 45.30 -29.72
CA GLN A 3 -9.68 45.46 -28.32
C GLN A 3 -9.68 44.06 -27.67
N ALA A 4 -9.24 43.84 -26.43
CA ALA A 4 -9.89 44.12 -25.13
C ALA A 4 -11.19 43.34 -24.89
N PHE A 5 -11.18 42.43 -23.90
CA PHE A 5 -12.28 42.24 -22.94
C PHE A 5 -11.72 41.86 -21.57
N ASP A 6 -11.81 42.85 -20.69
CA ASP A 6 -11.52 42.85 -19.27
C ASP A 6 -12.68 42.15 -18.52
N LEU A 7 -12.39 41.38 -17.48
CA LEU A 7 -13.25 41.32 -16.28
C LEU A 7 -12.47 40.73 -15.10
N LYS A 8 -11.88 41.67 -14.35
CA LYS A 8 -11.44 41.61 -12.97
C LYS A 8 -12.24 40.65 -12.09
N ALA A 9 -11.52 39.84 -11.33
CA ALA A 9 -11.89 39.54 -9.95
C ALA A 9 -10.68 39.85 -9.05
N LYS A 10 -10.70 41.06 -8.47
CA LYS A 10 -9.92 41.38 -7.28
C LYS A 10 -10.49 40.53 -6.14
N VAL A 11 -9.67 39.68 -5.54
CA VAL A 11 -9.82 39.37 -4.11
C VAL A 11 -8.52 39.77 -3.46
N ASN A 12 -8.55 40.97 -2.90
CA ASN A 12 -7.51 41.61 -2.16
C ASN A 12 -7.70 41.36 -0.66
N ASN A 13 -6.59 40.97 -0.06
CA ASN A 13 -6.12 41.29 1.28
C ASN A 13 -6.63 40.48 2.48
N SER A 14 -5.65 39.79 3.07
CA SER A 14 -5.28 39.90 4.48
C SER A 14 -6.40 39.84 5.53
N SER A 15 -6.56 38.68 6.15
CA SER A 15 -6.53 38.63 7.61
C SER A 15 -6.12 37.24 8.06
N LEU A 16 -5.06 37.19 8.86
CA LEU A 16 -4.87 36.14 9.84
C LEU A 16 -6.13 36.13 10.72
N ALA A 17 -6.99 35.15 10.50
CA ALA A 17 -8.02 34.78 11.44
C ALA A 17 -8.00 33.26 11.46
N SER A 18 -7.58 32.74 12.60
CA SER A 18 -7.82 31.39 13.11
C SER A 18 -9.30 31.03 12.94
N ARG A 19 -9.72 30.65 11.74
CA ARG A 19 -10.95 29.90 11.54
C ARG A 19 -10.61 28.45 11.78
N SER A 20 -10.56 28.11 13.07
CA SER A 20 -11.02 26.84 13.59
C SER A 20 -12.43 26.61 13.00
N GLN A 21 -12.50 26.12 11.77
CA GLN A 21 -13.71 25.50 11.26
C GLN A 21 -13.84 24.23 12.10
N GLU A 22 -14.55 24.35 13.21
CA GLU A 22 -14.99 23.23 14.02
C GLU A 22 -15.67 22.24 13.06
N ILE A 23 -14.98 21.16 12.77
CA ILE A 23 -15.57 19.99 12.13
C ILE A 23 -16.63 19.53 13.13
N PRO A 24 -17.94 19.50 12.79
CA PRO A 24 -18.96 19.05 13.72
C PRO A 24 -18.82 17.54 13.87
N CYS A 25 -17.88 17.13 14.72
CA CYS A 25 -17.68 15.73 15.03
C CYS A 25 -18.85 15.34 15.95
N LYS A 26 -19.76 14.50 15.45
CA LYS A 26 -20.84 13.90 16.22
C LYS A 26 -20.29 12.83 17.16
N ILE A 27 -19.31 13.18 17.99
CA ILE A 27 -18.83 12.30 19.05
C ILE A 27 -19.97 12.26 20.09
N PRO A 28 -20.48 11.08 20.43
CA PRO A 28 -21.54 10.99 21.43
C PRO A 28 -21.05 11.60 22.75
N PRO A 29 -21.88 12.37 23.47
CA PRO A 29 -21.45 13.07 24.69
C PRO A 29 -21.02 12.13 25.83
N SER A 30 -21.34 10.84 25.72
CA SER A 30 -20.86 9.79 26.63
C SER A 30 -19.40 9.39 26.38
N TYR A 31 -18.82 9.69 25.22
CA TYR A 31 -17.46 9.34 24.87
C TYR A 31 -16.50 10.51 25.14
N LYS A 32 -15.73 10.41 26.22
CA LYS A 32 -14.74 11.42 26.63
C LYS A 32 -13.36 10.99 26.17
N ILE A 33 -12.74 11.79 25.31
CA ILE A 33 -11.34 11.66 24.90
C ILE A 33 -10.61 12.95 25.24
N SER A 34 -9.36 12.87 25.70
CA SER A 34 -8.60 14.08 25.99
C SER A 34 -8.27 14.82 24.69
N PRO A 35 -8.20 16.17 24.70
CA PRO A 35 -7.81 16.93 23.51
C PRO A 35 -6.43 16.53 22.97
N GLU A 36 -5.50 16.16 23.86
CA GLU A 36 -4.16 15.69 23.48
C GLU A 36 -4.21 14.38 22.70
N THR A 37 -5.02 13.41 23.13
CA THR A 37 -5.19 12.14 22.40
C THR A 37 -5.88 12.38 21.06
N LEU A 38 -6.86 13.28 20.99
CA LEU A 38 -7.53 13.62 19.74
C LEU A 38 -6.55 14.20 18.71
N GLU A 39 -5.64 15.06 19.16
CA GLU A 39 -4.60 15.62 18.29
C GLU A 39 -3.62 14.53 17.82
N LYS A 40 -3.17 13.65 18.71
CA LYS A 40 -2.32 12.49 18.33
C LYS A 40 -2.99 11.62 17.28
N VAL A 41 -4.27 11.27 17.47
CA VAL A 41 -5.04 10.46 16.50
C VAL A 41 -5.17 11.22 15.17
N ARG A 42 -5.39 12.53 15.21
CA ARG A 42 -5.51 13.34 14.00
C ARG A 42 -4.21 13.36 13.20
N VAL A 43 -3.06 13.43 13.87
CA VAL A 43 -1.75 13.33 13.21
C VAL A 43 -1.62 11.98 12.50
N VAL A 44 -1.86 10.88 13.22
CA VAL A 44 -1.76 9.52 12.65
C VAL A 44 -2.73 9.30 11.47
N MET A 45 -3.95 9.82 11.56
CA MET A 45 -4.95 9.70 10.49
C MET A 45 -4.59 10.43 9.20
N ASN A 46 -3.62 11.35 9.23
CA ASN A 46 -3.13 12.08 8.06
C ASN A 46 -1.77 11.57 7.58
N GLU A 47 -1.23 10.50 8.16
CA GLU A 47 0.00 9.87 7.66
C GLU A 47 -0.22 9.24 6.28
N ASP A 48 0.83 9.21 5.46
CA ASP A 48 0.78 8.51 4.18
C ASP A 48 0.77 6.99 4.41
N VAL A 49 -0.28 6.34 3.93
CA VAL A 49 -0.47 4.88 4.05
C VAL A 49 -0.25 4.15 2.73
N SER A 50 0.25 4.83 1.70
CA SER A 50 0.39 4.29 0.35
C SER A 50 1.16 2.97 0.31
N ASP A 51 2.30 2.88 0.99
CA ASP A 51 3.11 1.66 1.06
C ASP A 51 2.38 0.51 1.78
N THR A 52 1.67 0.82 2.87
CA THR A 52 0.84 -0.15 3.59
C THR A 52 -0.28 -0.69 2.70
N ILE A 53 -0.89 0.17 1.89
CA ILE A 53 -1.93 -0.23 0.93
C ILE A 53 -1.35 -1.14 -0.16
N VAL A 54 -0.15 -0.84 -0.68
CA VAL A 54 0.54 -1.70 -1.65
C VAL A 54 0.79 -3.09 -1.04
N LEU A 55 1.30 -3.14 0.18
CA LEU A 55 1.54 -4.38 0.92
C LEU A 55 0.26 -5.20 1.11
N PHE A 56 -0.82 -4.59 1.60
CA PHE A 56 -2.07 -5.30 1.83
C PHE A 56 -2.75 -5.74 0.55
N LYS A 57 -2.67 -4.95 -0.53
CA LYS A 57 -3.14 -5.37 -1.85
C LYS A 57 -2.33 -6.57 -2.36
N ALA A 58 -1.02 -6.61 -2.12
CA ALA A 58 -0.22 -7.76 -2.50
C ALA A 58 -0.60 -9.03 -1.71
N LEU A 59 -0.96 -8.90 -0.43
CA LEU A 59 -1.32 -10.03 0.43
C LEU A 59 -2.80 -10.47 0.34
N SER A 60 -3.70 -9.66 -0.20
CA SER A 60 -5.14 -9.95 -0.24
C SER A 60 -5.59 -10.98 -1.29
N ASP A 61 -4.66 -11.65 -1.96
CA ASP A 61 -4.94 -12.60 -3.04
C ASP A 61 -4.38 -13.99 -2.74
N PRO A 62 -5.20 -15.04 -2.94
CA PRO A 62 -4.84 -16.40 -2.56
C PRO A 62 -3.65 -16.94 -3.36
N ILE A 63 -3.49 -16.56 -4.64
CA ILE A 63 -2.37 -17.01 -5.47
C ILE A 63 -1.08 -16.41 -4.93
N ARG A 64 -1.08 -15.11 -4.61
CA ARG A 64 0.10 -14.42 -4.06
C ARG A 64 0.54 -15.01 -2.72
N VAL A 65 -0.40 -15.30 -1.82
CA VAL A 65 -0.08 -15.95 -0.54
C VAL A 65 0.46 -17.37 -0.74
N ARG A 66 -0.08 -18.14 -1.70
CA ARG A 66 0.45 -19.48 -2.05
C ARG A 66 1.88 -19.41 -2.60
N ILE A 67 2.18 -18.44 -3.47
CA ILE A 67 3.54 -18.21 -3.97
C ILE A 67 4.49 -17.95 -2.80
N LEU A 68 4.16 -17.03 -1.90
CA LEU A 68 5.01 -16.73 -0.73
C LEU A 68 5.25 -17.99 0.12
N LYS A 69 4.21 -18.79 0.38
CA LYS A 69 4.34 -20.06 1.12
C LYS A 69 5.23 -21.07 0.39
N ALA A 70 5.15 -21.15 -0.94
CA ALA A 70 6.03 -22.02 -1.72
C ALA A 70 7.49 -21.55 -1.65
N LEU A 71 7.72 -20.24 -1.81
CA LEU A 71 9.04 -19.63 -1.75
C LEU A 71 9.70 -19.74 -0.37
N ARG A 72 8.90 -19.83 0.69
CA ARG A 72 9.39 -20.13 2.05
C ARG A 72 10.03 -21.52 2.16
N ILE A 73 9.60 -22.48 1.35
CA ILE A 73 10.16 -23.83 1.35
C ILE A 73 11.44 -23.86 0.49
N LYS A 74 11.40 -23.23 -0.68
CA LYS A 74 12.51 -23.23 -1.63
C LYS A 74 12.40 -22.06 -2.61
N ASP A 75 13.55 -21.55 -3.05
CA ASP A 75 13.61 -20.61 -4.17
C ASP A 75 13.23 -21.31 -5.48
N LEU A 76 12.30 -20.72 -6.24
CA LEU A 76 11.67 -21.39 -7.38
C LEU A 76 11.76 -20.57 -8.66
N CYS A 77 11.95 -21.29 -9.77
CA CYS A 77 11.78 -20.73 -11.10
C CYS A 77 10.29 -20.47 -11.40
N VAL A 78 10.02 -19.44 -12.21
CA VAL A 78 8.67 -19.15 -12.74
C VAL A 78 8.01 -20.39 -13.37
N CYS A 79 8.78 -21.25 -14.05
CA CYS A 79 8.26 -22.46 -14.69
C CYS A 79 7.64 -23.43 -13.67
N VAL A 80 8.27 -23.58 -12.51
CA VAL A 80 7.78 -24.46 -11.45
C VAL A 80 6.53 -23.87 -10.80
N LEU A 81 6.51 -22.55 -10.60
CA LEU A 81 5.35 -21.87 -10.04
C LEU A 81 4.12 -21.95 -10.96
N VAL A 82 4.31 -21.86 -12.29
CA VAL A 82 3.23 -22.07 -13.27
C VAL A 82 2.64 -23.46 -13.15
N GLU A 83 3.49 -24.49 -13.10
CA GLU A 83 3.08 -25.89 -12.98
C GLU A 83 2.32 -26.14 -11.67
N LEU A 84 2.82 -25.64 -10.53
CA LEU A 84 2.22 -25.88 -9.22
C LEU A 84 0.91 -25.12 -8.98
N LEU A 85 0.72 -23.98 -9.63
CA LEU A 85 -0.44 -23.10 -9.44
C LEU A 85 -1.51 -23.27 -10.53
N ASP A 86 -1.25 -24.12 -11.53
CA ASP A 86 -2.12 -24.36 -12.69
C ASP A 86 -2.64 -23.04 -13.29
N CYS A 87 -1.71 -22.13 -13.59
CA CYS A 87 -2.04 -20.77 -14.05
C CYS A 87 -1.17 -20.33 -15.22
N GLU A 88 -1.73 -19.52 -16.11
CA GLU A 88 -1.00 -18.99 -17.25
C GLU A 88 0.18 -18.09 -16.83
N TYR A 89 1.27 -18.13 -17.61
CA TYR A 89 2.46 -17.30 -17.40
C TYR A 89 2.17 -15.80 -17.28
N SER A 90 1.25 -15.29 -18.10
CA SER A 90 0.83 -13.88 -18.11
C SER A 90 0.25 -13.46 -16.76
N LYS A 91 -0.63 -14.31 -16.22
CA LYS A 91 -1.25 -14.14 -14.91
C LYS A 91 -0.23 -14.25 -13.80
N LEU A 92 0.64 -15.26 -13.84
CA LEU A 92 1.68 -15.43 -12.82
C LEU A 92 2.67 -14.25 -12.79
N SER A 93 3.08 -13.74 -13.94
CA SER A 93 3.99 -12.60 -14.05
C SER A 93 3.41 -11.35 -13.39
N TYR A 94 2.09 -11.13 -13.52
CA TYR A 94 1.40 -10.05 -12.81
C TYR A 94 1.47 -10.23 -11.29
N HIS A 95 1.19 -11.43 -10.78
CA HIS A 95 1.28 -11.71 -9.34
C HIS A 95 2.70 -11.51 -8.80
N LEU A 96 3.72 -11.98 -9.53
CA LEU A 96 5.13 -11.81 -9.15
C LEU A 96 5.57 -10.34 -9.16
N LYS A 97 5.09 -9.56 -10.13
CA LYS A 97 5.36 -8.11 -10.18
C LYS A 97 4.81 -7.40 -8.94
N LEU A 98 3.55 -7.64 -8.57
CA LEU A 98 2.94 -7.01 -7.40
C LEU A 98 3.64 -7.42 -6.09
N LEU A 99 4.04 -8.69 -5.96
CA LEU A 99 4.80 -9.16 -4.80
C LEU A 99 6.18 -8.49 -4.70
N LYS A 100 6.83 -8.24 -5.84
CA LYS A 100 8.11 -7.54 -5.91
C LYS A 100 7.98 -6.06 -5.61
N GLU A 101 6.94 -5.39 -6.12
CA GLU A 101 6.62 -4.00 -5.81
C GLU A 101 6.32 -3.80 -4.32
N ALA A 102 5.68 -4.79 -3.68
CA ALA A 102 5.46 -4.81 -2.23
C ALA A 102 6.71 -5.22 -1.41
N GLY A 103 7.86 -5.49 -2.06
CA GLY A 103 9.10 -5.87 -1.39
C GLY A 103 9.06 -7.23 -0.69
N LEU A 104 8.13 -8.11 -1.03
CA LEU A 104 7.95 -9.43 -0.40
C LEU A 104 8.79 -10.54 -1.03
N ILE A 105 9.13 -10.36 -2.31
CA ILE A 105 9.97 -11.29 -3.07
C ILE A 105 11.00 -10.53 -3.87
N GLU A 106 12.06 -11.23 -4.20
CA GLU A 106 13.08 -10.80 -5.14
C GLU A 106 13.37 -11.92 -6.14
N CYS A 107 14.20 -11.63 -7.15
CA CYS A 107 14.62 -12.64 -8.10
C CYS A 107 16.06 -12.44 -8.54
N LYS A 108 16.75 -13.54 -8.81
CA LYS A 108 18.09 -13.57 -9.39
C LYS A 108 18.08 -14.35 -10.70
N LYS A 109 18.91 -13.92 -11.65
CA LYS A 109 19.08 -14.62 -12.93
C LYS A 109 20.14 -15.70 -12.77
N GLU A 110 19.77 -16.94 -13.03
CA GLU A 110 20.65 -18.10 -13.03
C GLU A 110 20.60 -18.76 -14.41
N GLY A 111 21.61 -18.49 -15.24
CA GLY A 111 21.64 -18.90 -16.64
C GLY A 111 20.47 -18.32 -17.44
N CYS A 112 19.59 -19.18 -17.93
CA CYS A 112 18.38 -18.81 -18.69
C CYS A 112 17.14 -18.63 -17.79
N PHE A 113 17.26 -18.87 -16.49
CA PHE A 113 16.13 -18.88 -15.56
C PHE A 113 16.15 -17.69 -14.63
N LEU A 114 14.95 -17.23 -14.23
CA LEU A 114 14.76 -16.31 -13.11
C LEU A 114 14.28 -17.12 -11.92
N ILE A 115 15.11 -17.14 -10.88
CA ILE A 115 14.82 -17.81 -9.62
C ILE A 115 14.31 -16.76 -8.65
N TYR A 116 13.11 -16.97 -8.12
CA TYR A 116 12.47 -16.10 -7.14
C TYR A 116 12.76 -16.61 -5.73
N HIS A 117 12.98 -15.69 -4.81
CA HIS A 117 13.24 -15.95 -3.40
C HIS A 117 12.45 -15.00 -2.52
N LEU A 118 12.18 -15.42 -1.28
CA LEU A 118 11.50 -14.60 -0.29
C LEU A 118 12.47 -13.55 0.29
N THR A 119 11.99 -12.33 0.52
CA THR A 119 12.77 -11.32 1.25
C THR A 119 12.63 -11.49 2.76
N GLU A 120 13.45 -10.78 3.54
CA GLU A 120 13.28 -10.72 5.00
C GLU A 120 11.89 -10.20 5.38
N SER A 121 11.42 -9.13 4.72
CA SER A 121 10.07 -8.59 4.90
C SER A 121 8.98 -9.62 4.57
N GLY A 122 9.17 -10.40 3.50
CA GLY A 122 8.27 -11.50 3.13
C GLY A 122 8.19 -12.59 4.20
N GLU A 123 9.33 -13.00 4.76
CA GLU A 123 9.40 -14.01 5.83
C GLU A 123 8.74 -13.50 7.11
N GLN A 124 9.01 -12.25 7.50
CA GLN A 124 8.39 -11.61 8.66
C GLN A 124 6.87 -11.57 8.51
N MET A 125 6.35 -11.14 7.36
CA MET A 125 4.90 -11.05 7.11
C MET A 125 4.22 -12.43 7.15
N LEU A 126 4.80 -13.45 6.53
CA LEU A 126 4.28 -14.82 6.62
C LEU A 126 4.29 -15.34 8.06
N GLY A 127 5.30 -14.96 8.86
CA GLY A 127 5.39 -15.31 10.27
C GLY A 127 4.24 -14.78 11.13
N TYR A 128 3.67 -13.62 10.78
CA TYR A 128 2.48 -13.07 11.43
C TYR A 128 1.19 -13.77 10.98
N VAL A 129 1.03 -13.99 9.66
CA VAL A 129 -0.19 -14.60 9.09
C VAL A 129 -0.34 -16.06 9.49
N GLY A 130 0.76 -16.81 9.62
CA GLY A 130 0.73 -18.22 10.01
C GLY A 130 0.34 -18.49 11.47
N LYS A 131 0.12 -17.44 12.28
CA LYS A 131 -0.29 -17.53 13.70
C LYS A 131 -1.77 -17.20 13.92
N ILE A 132 -2.50 -16.83 12.87
CA ILE A 132 -3.95 -16.59 12.85
C ILE A 132 -4.65 -17.93 12.61
#